data_AF-A0A832B136-F1
#
_entry.id   AF-A0A832B136-F1
#
_cell.length_a   1.000
_cell.length_b   1.000
_cell.length_c   1.000
_cell.angle_alpha   90.00
_cell.angle_beta   90.00
_cell.angle_gamma   90.00
#
_symmetry.space_group_name_H-M   'P 1'
#
loop_
_entity.id
_entity.type
_entity.pdbx_description
1 polymer ?
#
loop_
_entity_poly.entity_id
_entity_poly.type
_entity_poly.pdbx_seq_one_letter_code
_entity_poly.pdbx_strand_id
1 'polypeptide(L)'
;PGRETWGPNGYLAFSKVCTHAGCPVGLYEELTEQLLCPCHQSLFQLSDGAMPVFGPAPRPLPQLPLYVDSKGYLRAQADYDEPIGPGFWYRGGANNEYAQ
;
A
#
# COMPACT_ATOMS: atom_id res chain seq x y z
N PRO A 1 13.78 4.41 -1.34
CA PRO A 1 14.97 3.55 -1.17
C PRO A 1 14.66 2.42 -0.18
N GLY A 2 14.95 1.17 -0.54
CA GLY A 2 14.79 -0.02 0.31
C GLY A 2 13.65 -0.97 -0.09
N ARG A 3 12.91 -0.70 -1.17
CA ARG A 3 11.83 -1.57 -1.70
C ARG A 3 12.16 -2.17 -3.07
N GLU A 4 13.40 -2.02 -3.53
CA GLU A 4 13.84 -2.43 -4.86
C GLU A 4 13.70 -3.95 -5.09
N THR A 5 13.72 -4.74 -4.02
CA THR A 5 13.60 -6.20 -4.06
C THR A 5 12.19 -6.72 -3.78
N TRP A 6 11.21 -5.84 -3.57
CA TRP A 6 9.86 -6.22 -3.14
C TRP A 6 8.92 -6.58 -4.29
N GLY A 7 9.33 -6.29 -5.52
CA GLY A 7 8.56 -6.50 -6.75
C GLY A 7 9.22 -7.49 -7.72
N PRO A 8 9.31 -8.80 -7.37
CA PRO A 8 9.98 -9.78 -8.21
C PRO A 8 9.26 -9.89 -9.55
N ASN A 9 10.01 -9.88 -10.65
CA ASN A 9 9.47 -9.94 -12.01
C ASN A 9 8.40 -8.88 -12.33
N GLY A 10 8.43 -7.73 -11.64
CA GLY A 10 7.44 -6.66 -11.81
C GLY A 10 6.10 -6.91 -11.09
N TYR A 11 5.94 -8.02 -10.36
CA TYR A 11 4.74 -8.25 -9.56
C TYR A 11 4.75 -7.39 -8.30
N LEU A 12 3.76 -6.52 -8.16
CA LEU A 12 3.56 -5.69 -6.97
C LEU A 12 2.32 -6.15 -6.20
N ALA A 13 2.39 -6.07 -4.87
CA ALA A 13 1.23 -6.28 -4.00
C ALA A 13 1.09 -5.14 -3.00
N PHE A 14 -0.13 -4.63 -2.88
CA PHE A 14 -0.49 -3.58 -1.94
C PHE A 14 -1.72 -4.00 -1.12
N SER A 15 -1.84 -3.46 0.09
CA SER A 15 -3.05 -3.62 0.88
C SER A 15 -4.25 -3.00 0.17
N LYS A 16 -5.38 -3.71 0.13
CA LYS A 16 -6.66 -3.16 -0.35
C LYS A 16 -7.36 -2.29 0.67
N VAL A 17 -6.84 -2.13 1.89
CA VAL A 17 -7.49 -1.32 2.92
C VAL A 17 -7.12 0.15 2.72
N CYS A 18 -8.08 0.95 2.26
CA CYS A 18 -7.86 2.36 1.98
C CYS A 18 -7.35 3.10 3.23
N THR A 19 -6.32 3.92 3.04
CA THR A 19 -5.64 4.65 4.11
C THR A 19 -6.40 5.88 4.61
N HIS A 20 -7.50 6.23 3.95
CA HIS A 20 -8.44 7.24 4.42
C HIS A 20 -9.31 6.67 5.56
N ALA A 21 -10.31 5.86 5.21
CA ALA A 21 -11.36 5.39 6.13
C ALA A 21 -11.60 3.87 6.05
N GLY A 22 -10.66 3.10 5.48
CA GLY A 22 -10.65 1.65 5.57
C GLY A 22 -11.48 0.88 4.54
N CYS A 23 -12.14 1.58 3.60
CA CYS A 23 -12.85 0.92 2.51
C CYS A 23 -11.95 0.00 1.67
N PRO A 24 -12.49 -1.09 1.09
CA PRO A 24 -11.76 -1.92 0.15
C PRO A 24 -11.52 -1.19 -1.17
N VAL A 25 -10.27 -0.87 -1.46
CA VAL A 25 -9.78 -0.40 -2.77
C VAL A 25 -9.83 -1.58 -3.74
N GLY A 26 -10.37 -1.37 -4.94
CA GLY A 26 -10.54 -2.49 -5.87
C GLY A 26 -10.90 -2.16 -7.31
N LEU A 27 -11.07 -0.88 -7.66
CA LEU A 27 -11.30 -0.48 -9.05
C LEU A 27 -9.93 -0.16 -9.67
N TYR A 28 -9.51 -0.93 -10.68
CA TYR A 28 -8.22 -0.76 -11.34
C TYR A 28 -8.41 -0.16 -12.74
N GLU A 29 -7.68 0.92 -13.03
CA GLU A 29 -7.59 1.52 -14.35
C GLU A 29 -6.27 1.11 -15.01
N GLU A 30 -6.36 0.29 -16.05
CA GLU A 30 -5.20 -0.35 -16.67
C GLU A 30 -4.29 0.65 -17.42
N LEU A 31 -4.87 1.62 -18.13
CA LEU A 31 -4.10 2.56 -18.96
C LEU A 31 -3.21 3.50 -18.14
N THR A 32 -3.66 3.86 -16.95
CA THR A 32 -2.96 4.81 -16.06
C THR A 32 -2.27 4.09 -14.90
N GLU A 33 -2.49 2.78 -14.76
CA GLU A 33 -2.01 1.94 -13.65
C GLU A 33 -2.45 2.46 -12.28
N GLN A 34 -3.69 2.95 -12.18
CA GLN A 34 -4.23 3.53 -10.96
C GLN A 34 -5.22 2.60 -10.26
N LEU A 35 -5.17 2.60 -8.93
CA LEU A 35 -6.24 2.04 -8.11
C LEU A 35 -7.13 3.14 -7.56
N LEU A 36 -8.44 2.94 -7.71
CA LEU A 36 -9.48 3.81 -7.20
C LEU A 36 -10.18 3.17 -6.00
N CYS A 37 -10.28 3.94 -4.92
CA CYS A 37 -11.16 3.66 -3.79
C CYS A 37 -12.58 4.18 -4.10
N PRO A 38 -13.62 3.31 -4.12
CA PRO A 38 -14.96 3.74 -4.53
C PRO A 38 -15.69 4.63 -3.52
N CYS A 39 -15.26 4.65 -2.25
CA CYS A 39 -15.99 5.36 -1.21
C CYS A 39 -15.87 6.89 -1.30
N HIS A 40 -14.64 7.38 -1.46
CA HIS A 40 -14.34 8.81 -1.47
C HIS A 40 -13.34 9.18 -2.57
N GLN A 41 -13.21 8.29 -3.55
CA GLN A 41 -12.50 8.54 -4.81
C GLN A 41 -11.00 8.83 -4.66
N SER A 42 -10.35 8.29 -3.64
CA SER A 42 -8.89 8.32 -3.58
C SER A 42 -8.29 7.50 -4.73
N LEU A 43 -7.38 8.11 -5.48
CA LEU A 43 -6.61 7.47 -6.55
C LEU A 43 -5.18 7.21 -6.09
N PHE A 44 -4.67 6.01 -6.35
CA PHE A 44 -3.33 5.58 -5.98
C PHE A 44 -2.55 5.15 -7.22
N GLN A 45 -1.39 5.77 -7.48
CA GLN A 45 -0.53 5.45 -8.63
C GLN A 45 0.35 4.23 -8.30
N LEU A 46 0.08 3.07 -8.91
CA LEU A 46 0.77 1.82 -8.53
C LEU A 46 2.26 1.81 -8.91
N SER A 47 2.61 2.37 -10.06
CA SER A 47 3.99 2.49 -10.54
C SER A 47 4.85 3.42 -9.68
N ASP A 48 4.23 4.26 -8.85
CA ASP A 48 4.90 5.11 -7.86
C ASP A 48 4.53 4.67 -6.43
N GLY A 49 4.67 3.37 -6.15
CA GLY A 49 4.53 2.83 -4.79
C GLY A 49 3.14 3.01 -4.17
N ALA A 50 2.09 3.07 -4.99
CA ALA A 50 0.72 3.37 -4.59
C ALA A 50 0.55 4.74 -3.90
N MET A 51 1.34 5.74 -4.31
CA MET A 51 1.20 7.12 -3.84
C MET A 51 -0.20 7.67 -4.17
N PRO A 52 -0.90 8.30 -3.21
CA PRO A 52 -2.18 8.94 -3.50
C PRO A 52 -1.96 10.17 -4.38
N VAL A 53 -2.61 10.21 -5.53
CA VAL A 53 -2.52 11.32 -6.49
C VAL A 53 -3.80 12.17 -6.53
N PHE A 54 -4.88 11.70 -5.90
CA PHE A 54 -6.14 12.41 -5.75
C PHE A 54 -6.96 11.89 -4.56
N GLY A 55 -7.92 12.68 -4.10
CA GLY A 55 -8.86 12.34 -3.04
C GLY A 55 -8.27 12.44 -1.62
N PRO A 56 -9.01 12.00 -0.60
CA PRO A 56 -8.69 12.30 0.80
C PRO A 56 -7.69 11.35 1.47
N ALA A 57 -7.14 10.36 0.76
CA ALA A 57 -6.20 9.42 1.36
C ALA A 57 -4.87 10.13 1.66
N PRO A 58 -4.41 10.15 2.92
CA PRO A 58 -3.29 10.99 3.32
C PRO A 58 -1.92 10.36 3.02
N ARG A 59 -1.89 9.11 2.55
CA ARG A 59 -0.67 8.30 2.46
C ARG A 59 -0.82 7.11 1.50
N PRO A 60 0.30 6.51 1.04
CA PRO A 60 0.28 5.36 0.14
C PRO A 60 -0.40 4.14 0.71
N LEU A 61 -0.87 3.25 -0.16
CA LEU A 61 -1.24 1.90 0.27
C LEU A 61 0.03 1.15 0.71
N PRO A 62 0.04 0.48 1.88
CA PRO A 62 1.17 -0.34 2.30
C PRO A 62 1.48 -1.42 1.26
N GLN A 63 2.75 -1.55 0.89
CA GLN A 63 3.23 -2.57 -0.04
C GLN A 63 3.63 -3.84 0.75
N LEU A 64 3.26 -5.02 0.26
CA LEU A 64 3.70 -6.29 0.82
C LEU A 64 4.97 -6.74 0.07
N PRO A 65 6.10 -7.01 0.75
CA PRO A 65 7.30 -7.50 0.10
C PRO A 65 7.09 -8.92 -0.44
N LEU A 66 7.32 -9.13 -1.75
CA LEU A 66 7.12 -10.43 -2.40
C LEU A 66 8.43 -11.06 -2.87
N TYR A 67 8.50 -12.38 -2.91
CA TYR A 67 9.53 -13.13 -3.62
C TYR A 67 8.93 -14.33 -4.37
N VAL A 68 9.68 -14.87 -5.32
CA VAL A 68 9.35 -16.13 -5.99
C VAL A 68 10.22 -17.23 -5.38
N ASP A 69 9.61 -18.28 -4.83
CA ASP A 69 10.34 -19.39 -4.22
C ASP A 69 10.97 -20.32 -5.28
N SER A 70 11.77 -21.29 -4.83
CA SER A 70 12.47 -22.23 -5.72
C SER A 70 11.53 -23.14 -6.53
N LYS A 71 10.24 -23.18 -6.20
CA LYS A 71 9.21 -23.94 -6.91
C LYS A 71 8.39 -23.03 -7.86
N GLY A 72 8.71 -21.74 -7.92
CA GLY A 72 8.03 -20.77 -8.77
C GLY A 72 6.78 -20.13 -8.16
N TYR A 73 6.51 -20.33 -6.87
CA TYR A 73 5.35 -19.72 -6.21
C TYR A 73 5.66 -18.32 -5.67
N LEU A 74 4.71 -17.40 -5.83
CA LEU A 74 4.76 -16.08 -5.23
C LEU A 74 4.46 -16.17 -3.73
N ARG A 75 5.33 -15.60 -2.89
CA ARG A 75 5.23 -15.61 -1.43
C ARG A 75 5.58 -14.26 -0.84
N ALA A 76 5.05 -13.97 0.34
CA ALA A 76 5.46 -12.80 1.12
C ALA A 76 6.84 -13.05 1.76
N GLN A 77 7.76 -12.09 1.64
CA GLN A 77 9.07 -12.15 2.31
C GLN A 77 8.94 -11.88 3.82
N ALA A 78 7.99 -11.02 4.19
CA ALA A 78 7.70 -10.56 5.54
C ALA A 78 6.28 -9.99 5.59
N ASP A 79 5.84 -9.58 6.78
CA ASP A 79 4.64 -8.76 6.95
C ASP A 79 4.84 -7.33 6.40
N TYR A 80 3.79 -6.49 6.49
CA TYR A 80 3.89 -5.06 6.17
C TYR A 80 4.88 -4.33 7.08
N ASP A 81 5.63 -3.39 6.52
CA ASP A 81 6.55 -2.52 7.27
C ASP A 81 5.86 -1.35 7.98
N GLU A 82 4.57 -1.14 7.71
CA GLU A 82 3.74 -0.13 8.34
C GLU A 82 2.30 -0.62 8.59
N PRO A 83 1.55 0.02 9.51
CA PRO A 83 0.16 -0.35 9.74
C PRO A 83 -0.74 -0.14 8.52
N ILE A 84 -1.61 -1.11 8.27
CA ILE A 84 -2.62 -1.09 7.22
C ILE A 84 -3.82 -0.20 7.57
N GLY A 85 -4.47 0.38 6.55
CA GLY A 85 -5.71 1.13 6.70
C GLY A 85 -5.55 2.55 7.29
N PRO A 86 -6.60 3.10 7.92
CA PRO A 86 -6.62 4.47 8.42
C PRO A 86 -5.49 4.79 9.42
N GLY A 87 -5.21 6.09 9.55
CA GLY A 87 -4.36 6.59 10.63
C GLY A 87 -4.98 6.37 12.00
N PHE A 88 -4.11 6.25 13.01
CA PHE A 88 -4.48 6.25 14.43
C PHE A 88 -3.39 7.00 15.20
N TRP A 89 -3.72 7.41 16.42
CA TRP A 89 -2.90 8.32 17.24
C TRP A 89 -1.47 7.80 17.52
N TYR A 90 -1.24 6.49 17.57
CA TYR A 90 0.08 5.89 17.81
C TYR A 90 0.82 5.37 16.57
N ARG A 91 0.37 5.69 15.36
CA ARG A 91 0.91 5.12 14.10
C ARG A 91 2.42 5.36 13.90
N GLY A 92 2.97 6.48 14.41
CA GLY A 92 4.40 6.82 14.29
C GLY A 92 5.34 6.08 15.25
N GLY A 93 4.83 5.15 16.06
CA GLY A 93 5.62 4.44 17.07
C GLY A 93 6.15 5.36 18.19
N ALA A 94 7.23 4.93 18.84
CA ALA A 94 7.84 5.60 20.01
C ALA A 94 8.43 7.00 19.73
N ASN A 95 8.49 7.41 18.46
CA ASN A 95 9.01 8.71 18.03
C ASN A 95 7.90 9.74 17.78
N ASN A 96 6.66 9.40 18.10
CA ASN A 96 5.52 10.30 17.98
C ASN A 96 5.31 11.02 19.33
N GLU A 97 5.24 12.35 19.30
CA GLU A 97 5.13 13.21 20.50
C GLU A 97 3.80 13.02 21.27
N TYR A 98 2.82 12.39 20.63
CA TYR A 98 1.52 12.03 21.19
C TYR A 98 1.47 10.58 21.69
N ALA A 99 2.59 9.83 21.72
CA ALA A 99 2.68 8.43 22.12
C ALA A 99 2.54 8.16 23.64
N GLN A 100 1.96 9.11 24.39
CA GLN A 100 1.75 8.96 25.84
C GLN A 100 0.59 8.01 26.14
#